data_AF-A0A1B8S1Z5-F1
#
_entry.id   AF-A0A1B8S1Z5-F1
#
_cell.length_a   1.000
_cell.length_b   1.000
_cell.length_c   1.000
_cell.angle_alpha   90.00
_cell.angle_beta   90.00
_cell.angle_gamma   90.00
#
_symmetry.space_group_name_H-M   'P 1'
#
loop_
_entity.id
_entity.type
_entity.pdbx_description
1 polymer ?
#
loop_
_entity_poly.entity_id
_entity_poly.type
_entity_poly.pdbx_seq_one_letter_code
_entity_poly.pdbx_strand_id
1 'polypeptide(L)'
;MMAWDGVKITPDEVEKAVRERLEIEVVDDPADILKLIEDETQELWSASYRDGKEIKAAVVLVRWDDEWCNLKVLTEDEGPVATAVPETILDMLTPTSNPFAQEWRDDCRKISSGVSAVIRPGGMIR
;
A
#
# COMPACT_ATOMS: atom_id res chain seq x y z
N MET A 1 -3.78 -3.66 17.22
CA MET A 1 -3.00 -2.43 17.43
C MET A 1 -1.88 -2.49 16.41
N MET A 2 -2.04 -1.84 15.26
CA MET A 2 -1.06 -1.89 14.17
C MET A 2 0.09 -0.95 14.51
N ALA A 3 1.21 -1.52 14.95
CA ALA A 3 2.40 -0.79 15.34
C ALA A 3 3.32 -0.62 14.13
N TRP A 4 4.03 0.51 14.06
CA TRP A 4 5.20 0.61 13.19
C TRP A 4 6.25 -0.35 13.72
N ASP A 5 6.72 -1.25 12.87
CA ASP A 5 7.85 -2.13 13.20
C ASP A 5 9.10 -1.54 12.58
N GLY A 6 9.98 -1.03 13.44
CA GLY A 6 11.32 -0.60 13.05
C GLY A 6 12.22 -1.80 12.83
N VAL A 7 12.85 -1.88 11.66
CA VAL A 7 13.91 -2.84 11.35
C VAL A 7 15.23 -2.09 11.06
N LYS A 8 16.36 -2.65 11.49
CA LYS A 8 17.68 -2.13 11.15
C LYS A 8 18.12 -2.75 9.82
N ILE A 9 18.00 -1.96 8.76
CA ILE A 9 18.38 -2.35 7.40
C ILE A 9 19.05 -1.18 6.70
N THR A 10 19.74 -1.42 5.59
CA THR A 10 20.25 -0.38 4.70
C THR A 10 19.24 -0.04 3.58
N PRO A 11 19.37 1.11 2.89
CA PRO A 11 18.45 1.47 1.80
C PRO A 11 18.32 0.43 0.69
N ASP A 12 19.39 -0.32 0.38
CA ASP A 12 19.39 -1.40 -0.62
C ASP A 12 18.65 -2.68 -0.17
N GLU A 13 18.30 -2.78 1.12
CA GLU A 13 17.55 -3.90 1.68
C GLU A 13 16.03 -3.62 1.79
N VAL A 14 15.58 -2.39 1.49
CA VAL A 14 14.18 -1.97 1.68
C VAL A 14 13.20 -2.80 0.88
N GLU A 15 13.47 -3.06 -0.41
CA GLU A 15 12.55 -3.88 -1.23
C GLU A 15 12.32 -5.25 -0.60
N LYS A 16 13.40 -5.88 -0.11
CA LYS A 16 13.33 -7.18 0.54
C LYS A 16 12.48 -7.09 1.81
N ALA A 17 12.70 -6.08 2.65
CA ALA A 17 11.91 -5.88 3.87
C ALA A 17 10.42 -5.58 3.57
N VAL A 18 10.13 -4.85 2.50
CA VAL A 18 8.76 -4.60 2.01
C VAL A 18 8.08 -5.90 1.59
N ARG A 19 8.77 -6.77 0.86
CA ARG A 19 8.25 -8.10 0.47
C ARG A 19 7.97 -8.97 1.68
N GLU A 20 8.93 -9.11 2.59
CA GLU A 20 8.77 -9.88 3.83
C GLU A 20 7.58 -9.37 4.65
N ARG A 21 7.39 -8.04 4.68
CA ARG A 21 6.26 -7.42 5.36
C ARG A 21 4.91 -7.77 4.72
N LEU A 22 4.83 -7.76 3.39
CA LEU A 22 3.62 -8.18 2.66
C LEU A 22 3.32 -9.66 2.86
N GLU A 23 4.35 -10.51 2.92
CA GLU A 23 4.22 -11.95 3.21
C GLU A 23 3.74 -12.23 4.65
N ILE A 24 4.02 -11.33 5.59
CA ILE A 24 3.55 -11.49 6.97
C ILE A 24 2.11 -11.00 7.13
N GLU A 25 1.75 -9.89 6.48
CA GLU A 25 0.50 -9.17 6.76
C GLU A 25 -0.60 -9.36 5.72
N VAL A 26 -0.25 -9.75 4.49
CA VAL A 26 -1.18 -9.66 3.34
C VAL A 26 -1.34 -10.98 2.58
N VAL A 27 -0.26 -11.71 2.33
CA VAL A 27 -0.28 -12.94 1.52
C VAL A 27 0.36 -14.11 2.24
N ASP A 28 -0.21 -15.31 2.09
CA ASP A 28 0.39 -16.54 2.63
C ASP A 28 1.51 -17.11 1.74
N ASP A 29 1.48 -16.82 0.43
CA ASP A 29 2.47 -17.25 -0.56
C ASP A 29 3.13 -16.03 -1.22
N PRO A 30 4.47 -15.88 -1.17
CA PRO A 30 5.19 -14.80 -1.85
C PRO A 30 4.90 -14.72 -3.36
N ALA A 31 4.54 -15.84 -4.00
CA ALA A 31 4.17 -15.88 -5.41
C ALA A 31 2.85 -15.14 -5.72
N ASP A 32 2.03 -14.87 -4.70
CA ASP A 32 0.80 -14.10 -4.85
C ASP A 32 1.05 -12.58 -4.88
N ILE A 33 2.28 -12.11 -4.64
CA ILE A 33 2.69 -10.72 -4.94
C ILE A 33 2.90 -10.59 -6.46
N LEU A 34 1.88 -10.11 -7.17
CA LEU A 34 1.87 -10.06 -8.64
C LEU A 34 2.68 -8.90 -9.20
N LYS A 35 2.70 -7.77 -8.49
CA LYS A 35 3.43 -6.57 -8.88
C LYS A 35 3.81 -5.78 -7.64
N LEU A 36 5.01 -5.23 -7.65
CA LEU A 36 5.53 -4.35 -6.62
C LEU A 36 6.25 -3.19 -7.32
N ILE A 37 5.88 -1.96 -6.98
CA ILE A 37 6.41 -0.74 -7.59
C ILE A 37 6.79 0.23 -6.48
N GLU A 38 8.05 0.66 -6.47
CA GLU A 38 8.54 1.77 -5.66
C GLU A 38 8.13 3.11 -6.29
N ASP A 39 7.74 4.07 -5.45
CA ASP A 39 7.49 5.44 -5.90
C ASP A 39 8.80 6.26 -6.02
N GLU A 40 8.71 7.48 -6.54
CA GLU A 40 9.91 8.33 -6.73
C GLU A 40 10.51 8.82 -5.40
N THR A 41 9.74 8.82 -4.31
CA THR A 41 10.19 9.29 -3.00
C THR A 41 10.91 8.23 -2.19
N GLN A 42 10.77 6.94 -2.57
CA GLN A 42 11.23 5.77 -1.81
C GLN A 42 10.56 5.63 -0.44
N GLU A 43 9.55 6.45 -0.14
CA GLU A 43 8.76 6.37 1.09
C GLU A 43 7.50 5.51 0.89
N LEU A 44 7.24 5.05 -0.34
CA LEU A 44 6.03 4.33 -0.67
C LEU A 44 6.26 3.22 -1.70
N TRP A 45 5.73 2.05 -1.37
CA TRP A 45 5.69 0.92 -2.28
C TRP A 45 4.24 0.53 -2.52
N SER A 46 3.86 0.36 -3.78
CA SER A 46 2.53 -0.10 -4.19
C SER A 46 2.61 -1.56 -4.65
N ALA A 47 1.71 -2.39 -4.15
CA ALA A 47 1.62 -3.80 -4.51
C ALA A 47 0.24 -4.16 -5.05
N SER A 48 0.20 -5.00 -6.08
CA SER A 48 -0.99 -5.79 -6.41
C SER A 48 -0.74 -7.23 -5.98
N TYR A 49 -1.71 -7.86 -5.32
CA TYR A 49 -1.59 -9.22 -4.84
C TYR A 49 -2.85 -10.04 -5.12
N ARG A 50 -2.71 -11.36 -5.12
CA ARG A 50 -3.82 -12.31 -5.24
C ARG A 50 -4.32 -12.69 -3.85
N ASP A 51 -5.64 -12.60 -3.66
CA ASP A 51 -6.36 -13.11 -2.50
C ASP A 51 -7.47 -14.05 -3.00
N GLY A 52 -7.18 -15.34 -2.99
CA GLY A 52 -8.01 -16.36 -3.61
C GLY A 52 -8.22 -16.12 -5.12
N LYS A 53 -9.42 -15.70 -5.51
CA LYS A 53 -9.78 -15.39 -6.91
C LYS A 53 -9.71 -13.90 -7.24
N GLU A 54 -9.51 -13.06 -6.24
CA GLU A 54 -9.49 -11.61 -6.38
C GLU A 54 -8.05 -11.11 -6.49
N ILE A 55 -7.88 -10.02 -7.25
CA ILE A 55 -6.65 -9.23 -7.25
C ILE A 55 -6.95 -7.93 -6.52
N LYS A 56 -6.17 -7.66 -5.48
CA LYS A 56 -6.31 -6.52 -4.56
C LYS A 56 -5.04 -5.69 -4.54
N ALA A 57 -5.11 -4.51 -3.91
CA ALA A 57 -3.96 -3.64 -3.74
C ALA A 57 -3.63 -3.41 -2.26
N ALA A 58 -2.34 -3.23 -2.00
CA ALA A 58 -1.81 -2.73 -0.74
C ALA A 58 -0.74 -1.69 -1.02
N VAL A 59 -0.52 -0.80 -0.07
CA VAL A 59 0.62 0.12 -0.06
C VAL A 59 1.44 -0.13 1.19
N VAL A 60 2.76 -0.04 1.07
CA VAL A 60 3.69 -0.11 2.19
C VAL A 60 4.34 1.24 2.33
N LEU A 61 4.06 1.91 3.46
CA LEU A 61 4.72 3.16 3.84
C LEU A 61 6.06 2.82 4.47
N VAL A 62 7.10 3.51 4.00
CA VAL A 62 8.47 3.39 4.47
C VAL A 62 8.87 4.71 5.12
N ARG A 63 9.31 4.66 6.38
CA ARG A 63 9.81 5.84 7.10
C ARG A 63 11.11 5.57 7.80
N TRP A 64 12.11 6.37 7.50
CA TRP A 64 13.40 6.32 8.17
C TRP A 64 13.41 7.22 9.39
N ASP A 65 13.92 6.71 10.51
CA ASP A 65 14.22 7.47 11.72
C ASP A 65 15.60 7.07 12.23
N ASP A 66 16.56 8.00 12.25
CA ASP A 66 17.99 7.82 12.59
C ASP A 66 18.62 6.49 12.08
N GLU A 67 18.41 5.39 12.81
CA GLU A 67 18.98 4.06 12.54
C GLU A 67 17.95 3.00 12.07
N TRP A 68 16.67 3.34 11.96
CA TRP A 68 15.57 2.40 11.77
C TRP A 68 14.74 2.71 10.53
N CYS A 69 14.42 1.66 9.79
CA CYS A 69 13.41 1.68 8.74
C CYS A 69 12.08 1.17 9.31
N ASN A 70 11.08 2.02 9.36
CA ASN A 70 9.74 1.68 9.85
C ASN A 70 8.83 1.40 8.66
N LEU A 71 8.19 0.23 8.68
CA LEU A 71 7.27 -0.19 7.63
C LEU A 71 5.84 -0.25 8.15
N LYS A 72 4.88 0.15 7.31
CA LYS A 72 3.45 0.00 7.60
C LYS A 72 2.69 -0.39 6.35
N VAL A 73 2.00 -1.52 6.38
CA VAL A 73 1.08 -1.93 5.33
C VAL A 73 -0.26 -1.23 5.51
N LEU A 74 -0.87 -0.83 4.40
CA LEU A 74 -2.26 -0.40 4.32
C LEU A 74 -2.89 -1.12 3.13
N THR A 75 -3.91 -1.93 3.38
CA THR A 75 -4.69 -2.60 2.34
C THR A 75 -5.83 -1.70 1.84
N GLU A 76 -6.37 -1.99 0.66
CA GLU A 76 -7.45 -1.18 0.06
C GLU A 76 -8.73 -1.10 0.91
N ASP A 77 -8.95 -2.03 1.83
CA ASP A 77 -10.08 -2.05 2.76
C ASP A 77 -9.83 -1.29 4.08
N GLU A 78 -8.60 -0.86 4.34
CA GLU A 78 -8.21 -0.11 5.56
C GLU A 78 -8.28 1.41 5.40
N GLY A 79 -8.89 1.91 4.31
CA GLY A 79 -9.13 3.34 4.08
C GLY A 79 -9.71 4.05 5.32
N PRO A 80 -9.21 5.26 5.63
CA PRO A 80 -9.48 6.40 4.74
C PRO A 80 -8.23 7.09 4.17
N VAL A 81 -7.04 6.50 4.32
CA VAL A 81 -5.80 7.10 3.77
C VAL A 81 -5.57 6.57 2.36
N ALA A 82 -5.96 7.35 1.36
CA ALA A 82 -5.58 7.12 -0.04
C ALA A 82 -4.23 7.79 -0.32
N THR A 83 -3.43 7.16 -1.17
CA THR A 83 -2.12 7.64 -1.61
C THR A 83 -1.97 7.48 -3.12
N ALA A 84 -0.89 8.01 -3.69
CA ALA A 84 -0.59 7.83 -5.10
C ALA A 84 -0.27 6.35 -5.37
N VAL A 85 -1.13 5.68 -6.13
CA VAL A 85 -0.92 4.29 -6.57
C VAL A 85 -0.86 4.28 -8.09
N PRO A 86 0.17 3.67 -8.71
CA PRO A 86 0.30 3.64 -10.16
C PRO A 86 -0.96 3.08 -10.83
N GLU A 87 -1.43 3.72 -11.90
CA GLU A 87 -2.62 3.27 -12.64
C GLU A 87 -2.49 1.81 -13.10
N THR A 88 -1.26 1.40 -13.47
CA THR A 88 -0.98 0.02 -13.87
C THR A 88 -1.25 -1.02 -12.78
N ILE A 89 -1.22 -0.66 -11.48
CA ILE A 89 -1.66 -1.52 -10.38
C ILE A 89 -3.19 -1.48 -10.27
N LEU A 90 -3.78 -0.29 -10.31
CA LEU A 90 -5.23 -0.09 -10.19
C LEU A 90 -6.03 -0.80 -11.29
N ASP A 91 -5.45 -0.92 -12.49
CA ASP A 91 -6.06 -1.59 -13.64
C ASP A 91 -6.00 -3.12 -13.56
N MET A 92 -5.16 -3.68 -12.68
CA MET A 92 -5.10 -5.13 -12.43
C MET A 92 -6.18 -5.62 -11.46
N LEU A 93 -6.81 -4.70 -10.72
CA LEU A 93 -7.64 -5.04 -9.57
C LEU A 93 -8.98 -5.63 -10.02
N THR A 94 -9.37 -6.73 -9.37
CA THR A 94 -10.69 -7.33 -9.60
C THR A 94 -11.77 -6.37 -9.10
N PRO A 95 -12.89 -6.18 -9.82
CA PRO A 95 -14.01 -5.38 -9.33
C PRO A 95 -14.44 -5.85 -7.94
N THR A 96 -14.65 -4.90 -7.03
CA THR A 96 -15.01 -5.17 -5.63
C THR A 96 -16.36 -4.54 -5.28
N SER A 97 -17.11 -5.18 -4.40
CA SER A 97 -18.33 -4.63 -3.80
C SER A 97 -18.09 -4.00 -2.43
N ASN A 98 -16.85 -4.06 -1.91
CA ASN A 98 -16.48 -3.43 -0.66
C ASN A 98 -16.41 -1.90 -0.85
N PRO A 99 -17.27 -1.12 -0.16
CA PRO A 99 -17.31 0.33 -0.34
C PRO A 99 -16.00 1.02 0.05
N PHE A 100 -15.28 0.52 1.06
CA PHE A 100 -14.00 1.11 1.47
C PHE A 100 -12.93 0.97 0.39
N ALA A 101 -12.86 -0.21 -0.23
CA ALA A 101 -11.95 -0.48 -1.35
C ALA A 101 -12.33 0.30 -2.61
N GLN A 102 -13.62 0.45 -2.90
CA GLN A 102 -14.09 1.30 -4.01
C GLN A 102 -13.64 2.76 -3.81
N GLU A 103 -13.92 3.33 -2.65
CA GLU A 103 -13.53 4.71 -2.33
C GLU A 103 -12.00 4.90 -2.36
N TRP A 104 -11.25 3.95 -1.81
CA TRP A 104 -9.79 3.99 -1.84
C TRP A 104 -9.26 4.00 -3.27
N ARG A 105 -9.76 3.11 -4.14
CA ARG A 105 -9.34 3.02 -5.55
C ARG A 105 -9.68 4.31 -6.31
N ASP A 106 -10.87 4.86 -6.09
CA ASP A 106 -11.29 6.12 -6.72
C ASP A 106 -10.40 7.28 -6.29
N ASP A 107 -10.03 7.35 -5.02
CA ASP A 107 -9.16 8.40 -4.49
C ASP A 107 -7.72 8.24 -4.99
N CYS A 108 -7.20 7.01 -5.06
CA CYS A 108 -5.91 6.72 -5.69
C CYS A 108 -5.89 7.19 -7.15
N ARG A 109 -6.97 6.96 -7.93
CA ARG A 109 -7.06 7.45 -9.32
C ARG A 109 -7.08 8.99 -9.40
N LYS A 110 -7.76 9.66 -8.47
CA LYS A 110 -7.73 11.13 -8.40
C LYS A 110 -6.33 11.65 -8.07
N ILE A 111 -5.65 11.04 -7.10
CA ILE A 111 -4.29 11.44 -6.71
C ILE A 111 -3.32 11.23 -7.87
N SER A 112 -3.38 10.07 -8.53
CA SER A 112 -2.54 9.77 -9.70
C SER A 112 -2.79 10.70 -10.90
N SER A 113 -3.97 11.31 -11.00
CA SER A 113 -4.28 12.34 -12.01
C SER A 113 -3.92 13.78 -11.60
N GLY A 114 -3.24 13.96 -10.46
CA GLY A 114 -2.67 15.23 -10.02
C GLY A 114 -3.44 15.94 -8.90
N VAL A 115 -4.39 15.27 -8.24
CA VAL A 115 -5.03 15.80 -7.03
C VAL A 115 -4.07 15.63 -5.84
N SER A 116 -3.72 16.73 -5.17
CA SER A 116 -2.73 16.71 -4.09
C SER A 116 -3.21 16.02 -2.80
N ALA A 117 -4.52 16.01 -2.55
CA ALA A 117 -5.13 15.26 -1.45
C ALA A 117 -6.64 15.11 -1.67
N VAL A 118 -7.20 13.98 -1.26
CA VAL A 118 -8.65 13.81 -1.17
C VAL A 118 -9.07 13.92 0.29
N ILE A 119 -9.83 14.96 0.63
CA ILE A 119 -10.38 15.15 1.98
C ILE A 119 -11.81 14.61 1.99
N ARG A 120 -12.04 13.53 2.74
CA ARG A 120 -13.39 12.95 2.91
C ARG A 120 -14.15 13.69 4.03
N PRO A 121 -15.40 14.16 3.80
CA PRO A 121 -16.23 14.70 4.87
C PRO A 121 -16.48 13.63 5.93
N GLY A 122 -16.13 13.91 7.20
CA GLY A 122 -16.28 12.96 8.30
C GLY A 122 -15.13 11.95 8.47
N GLY A 123 -14.06 12.04 7.67
CA GLY A 123 -12.84 11.27 7.86
C GLY A 123 -12.16 11.69 9.17
N MET A 124 -12.27 10.83 10.19
CA MET A 124 -11.54 11.00 11.44
C MET A 124 -10.04 10.85 11.15
N ILE A 125 -9.26 11.92 11.35
CA ILE A 125 -7.81 11.83 11.47
C ILE A 125 -7.56 11.02 12.75
N ARG A 126 -7.07 9.77 12.61
CA ARG A 126 -6.62 8.95 13.73
C ARG A 126 -5.11 9.02 13.85
#